data_AF-A0A9E3DGX2-F1
#
_entry.id   AF-A0A9E3DGX2-F1
#
_cell.length_a   1.000
_cell.length_b   1.000
_cell.length_c   1.000
_cell.angle_alpha   90.00
_cell.angle_beta   90.00
_cell.angle_gamma   90.00
#
_symmetry.space_group_name_H-M   'P 1'
#
loop_
_entity.id
_entity.type
_entity.pdbx_description
1 polymer ?
#
loop_
_entity_poly.entity_id
_entity_poly.type
_entity_poly.pdbx_seq_one_letter_code
_entity_poly.pdbx_strand_id
1 'polypeptide(L)'
;MFPPEVVGGAEIIAHRQALALRARGAEVAVMAGGLPRPDFPRGAWVRETVDGLAVHRLSIRSMEPDANFHSPAAAERLRAL
;
A
#
# COMPACT_ATOMS: atom_id res chain seq x y z
N MET A 1 -2.47 6.88 2.04
CA MET A 1 -3.33 5.72 2.41
C MET A 1 -4.10 5.22 1.19
N PHE A 2 -4.42 3.93 1.11
CA PHE A 2 -5.28 3.38 0.04
C PHE A 2 -6.38 2.51 0.68
N PRO A 3 -7.68 2.71 0.39
CA PRO A 3 -8.21 3.82 -0.39
C PRO A 3 -7.92 5.17 0.31
N PRO A 4 -8.17 6.31 -0.34
CA PRO A 4 -7.84 7.61 0.23
C PRO A 4 -8.68 7.88 1.49
N GLU A 5 -8.07 7.83 2.66
CA GLU A 5 -8.71 8.13 3.95
C GLU A 5 -8.39 9.55 4.47
N VAL A 6 -7.37 10.19 3.91
CA VAL A 6 -6.90 11.54 4.26
C VAL A 6 -6.96 12.43 3.02
N VAL A 7 -7.11 13.75 3.19
CA VAL A 7 -7.18 14.76 2.12
C VAL A 7 -5.81 14.99 1.45
N GLY A 8 -5.14 13.92 1.03
CA GLY A 8 -3.97 13.96 0.17
C GLY A 8 -4.40 13.77 -1.28
N GLY A 9 -4.11 14.74 -2.14
CA GLY A 9 -4.51 14.68 -3.55
C GLY A 9 -3.87 13.53 -4.33
N ALA A 10 -2.66 13.12 -3.94
CA ALA A 10 -1.92 12.05 -4.60
C ALA A 10 -2.63 10.70 -4.50
N GLU A 11 -3.17 10.36 -3.32
CA GLU A 11 -3.85 9.08 -3.14
C GLU A 11 -5.18 9.00 -3.88
N ILE A 12 -5.91 10.12 -3.96
CA ILE A 12 -7.15 10.21 -4.76
C ILE A 12 -6.85 9.92 -6.23
N ILE A 13 -5.80 10.55 -6.77
CA ILE A 13 -5.41 10.34 -8.17
C ILE A 13 -4.93 8.90 -8.40
N ALA A 14 -4.08 8.35 -7.52
CA ALA A 14 -3.60 6.98 -7.63
C ALA A 14 -4.75 5.96 -7.61
N HIS A 15 -5.73 6.15 -6.72
CA HIS A 15 -6.91 5.30 -6.65
C HIS A 15 -7.77 5.37 -7.92
N ARG A 16 -8.06 6.57 -8.42
CA ARG A 16 -8.80 6.74 -9.69
C ARG A 16 -8.07 6.10 -10.88
N GLN A 17 -6.75 6.25 -10.94
CA GLN A 17 -5.95 5.65 -12.01
C GLN A 17 -5.93 4.14 -11.95
N ALA A 18 -5.78 3.55 -10.74
CA ALA A 18 -5.81 2.10 -10.56
C ALA A 18 -7.13 1.48 -11.03
N LEU A 19 -8.27 2.08 -10.65
CA LEU A 19 -9.59 1.63 -11.10
C LEU A 19 -9.76 1.78 -12.61
N ALA A 20 -9.32 2.91 -13.19
CA ALA A 20 -9.40 3.14 -14.62
C ALA A 20 -8.56 2.14 -15.44
N LEU A 21 -7.37 1.77 -14.96
CA LEU A 21 -6.53 0.74 -15.59
C LEU A 21 -7.21 -0.63 -15.53
N ARG A 22 -7.73 -1.02 -14.35
CA ARG A 22 -8.46 -2.28 -14.20
C ARG A 22 -9.70 -2.35 -15.11
N ALA A 23 -10.47 -1.27 -15.21
CA ALA A 23 -11.65 -1.20 -16.08
C ALA A 23 -11.30 -1.36 -17.57
N ARG A 24 -10.05 -1.08 -17.96
CA ARG A 24 -9.52 -1.31 -19.31
C ARG A 24 -8.97 -2.72 -19.51
N GLY A 25 -9.14 -3.61 -18.53
CA GLY A 25 -8.67 -5.00 -18.57
C GLY A 25 -7.24 -5.21 -18.12
N ALA A 26 -6.57 -4.18 -17.57
CA ALA A 26 -5.24 -4.37 -17.00
C ALA A 26 -5.31 -5.13 -15.67
N GLU A 27 -4.31 -5.98 -15.42
CA GLU A 27 -4.06 -6.51 -14.08
C GLU A 27 -3.37 -5.43 -13.25
N VAL A 28 -3.97 -5.08 -12.10
CA VAL A 28 -3.51 -3.98 -11.26
C VAL A 28 -3.33 -4.45 -9.83
N ALA A 29 -2.13 -4.24 -9.30
CA ALA A 29 -1.81 -4.39 -7.89
C ALA A 29 -1.37 -3.03 -7.32
N VAL A 30 -1.76 -2.75 -6.07
CA VAL A 30 -1.46 -1.51 -5.37
C VAL A 30 -0.53 -1.79 -4.21
N MET A 31 0.56 -1.04 -4.10
CA MET A 31 1.41 -1.03 -2.91
C MET A 31 1.12 0.22 -2.09
N ALA A 32 0.82 0.04 -0.81
CA ALA A 32 0.46 1.15 0.07
C ALA A 32 1.09 1.00 1.46
N GLY A 33 1.45 2.14 2.06
CA GLY A 33 1.75 2.20 3.49
C GLY A 33 0.46 2.13 4.33
N GLY A 34 0.54 1.52 5.50
CA GLY A 34 -0.52 1.51 6.51
C GLY A 34 -0.02 1.95 7.88
N LEU A 35 -0.82 2.69 8.62
CA LEU A 35 -0.48 3.04 10.00
C LEU A 35 -0.47 1.78 10.89
N PRO A 36 0.47 1.67 11.84
CA PRO A 36 0.50 0.55 12.76
C PRO A 36 -0.75 0.55 13.66
N ARG A 37 -1.32 -0.64 13.86
CA ARG A 37 -2.48 -0.90 14.72
C ARG A 37 -2.22 -2.15 15.57
N PRO A 38 -3.00 -2.42 16.64
CA PRO A 38 -2.79 -3.62 17.47
C PRO A 38 -2.79 -4.94 16.68
N ASP A 39 -3.60 -5.03 15.62
CA ASP A 39 -3.72 -6.16 14.70
C ASP A 39 -2.75 -6.09 13.50
N PHE A 40 -2.04 -4.97 13.34
CA PHE A 40 -1.15 -4.70 12.21
C PHE A 40 0.14 -4.00 12.69
N PRO A 41 1.03 -4.74 13.38
CA PRO A 41 2.21 -4.17 14.01
C PRO A 41 3.21 -3.61 13.00
N ARG A 42 4.14 -2.77 13.47
CA ARG A 42 5.15 -2.11 12.63
C ARG A 42 5.92 -3.11 11.78
N GLY A 43 6.06 -2.83 10.49
CA GLY A 43 6.73 -3.71 9.53
C GLY A 43 5.95 -4.97 9.14
N ALA A 44 4.75 -5.20 9.68
CA ALA A 44 3.85 -6.23 9.19
C ALA A 44 3.40 -5.95 7.76
N TRP A 45 3.09 -7.00 7.03
CA TRP A 45 2.58 -6.93 5.68
C TRP A 45 1.30 -7.75 5.56
N VAL A 46 0.32 -7.22 4.84
CA VAL A 46 -0.92 -7.92 4.53
C VAL A 46 -1.28 -7.70 3.06
N ARG A 47 -1.99 -8.69 2.49
CA ARG A 47 -2.65 -8.56 1.20
C ARG A 47 -4.15 -8.59 1.42
N GLU A 48 -4.84 -7.63 0.82
CA GLU A 48 -6.30 -7.51 0.89
C GLU A 48 -6.87 -7.12 -0.47
N THR A 49 -8.18 -7.21 -0.61
CA THR A 49 -8.90 -6.78 -1.81
C THR A 49 -9.73 -5.55 -1.47
N VAL A 50 -9.49 -4.44 -2.16
CA VAL A 50 -10.23 -3.18 -1.99
C VAL A 50 -10.72 -2.73 -3.37
N ASP A 51 -12.03 -2.52 -3.51
CA ASP A 51 -12.66 -2.16 -4.79
C ASP A 51 -12.26 -3.09 -5.95
N GLY A 52 -12.05 -4.37 -5.60
CA GLY A 52 -11.59 -5.43 -6.47
C GLY A 52 -10.15 -5.28 -7.00
N LEU A 53 -9.34 -4.40 -6.41
CA LEU A 53 -7.89 -4.31 -6.60
C LEU A 53 -7.17 -5.12 -5.53
N ALA A 54 -6.09 -5.81 -5.91
CA ALA A 54 -5.19 -6.43 -4.94
C ALA A 54 -4.32 -5.33 -4.30
N VAL A 55 -4.46 -5.14 -2.98
CA VAL A 55 -3.70 -4.15 -2.21
C VAL A 55 -2.72 -4.86 -1.29
N HIS A 56 -1.44 -4.54 -1.46
CA HIS A 56 -0.34 -4.98 -0.62
C HIS A 56 0.00 -3.84 0.35
N ARG A 57 -0.32 -4.03 1.62
CA ARG A 57 -0.13 -3.02 2.66
C ARG A 57 1.07 -3.36 3.52
N LEU A 58 1.99 -2.41 3.67
CA LEU A 58 3.14 -2.49 4.57
C LEU A 58 2.95 -1.51 5.73
N SER A 59 2.97 -2.03 6.96
CA SER A 59 2.86 -1.22 8.17
C SER A 59 4.13 -0.39 8.35
N ILE A 60 3.95 0.92 8.55
CA ILE A 60 5.06 1.86 8.70
C ILE A 60 5.90 1.50 9.91
N ARG A 61 7.23 1.44 9.73
CA ARG A 61 8.17 1.14 10.81
C ARG A 61 8.41 2.35 11.70
N SER A 62 8.77 3.49 11.11
CA SER A 62 8.88 4.76 11.83
C SER A 62 8.34 5.91 11.00
N MET A 63 7.88 6.96 11.70
CA MET A 63 7.60 8.27 11.11
C MET A 63 8.83 9.20 11.18
N GLU A 64 9.86 8.80 11.92
CA GLU A 64 11.14 9.52 11.98
C GLU A 64 11.84 9.48 10.61
N PRO A 65 12.33 10.63 10.09
CA PRO A 65 12.95 10.70 8.77
C PRO A 65 14.11 9.71 8.55
N ASP A 66 14.90 9.49 9.61
CA ASP A 66 16.10 8.64 9.57
C ASP A 66 15.82 7.15 9.80
N ALA A 67 14.59 6.81 10.21
CA ALA A 67 14.14 5.43 10.46
C ALA A 67 12.96 5.03 9.56
N ASN A 68 12.89 5.63 8.37
CA ASN A 68 11.72 5.66 7.49
C ASN A 68 11.24 4.28 6.96
N PHE A 69 10.36 4.34 5.95
CA PHE A 69 9.72 3.21 5.25
C PHE A 69 10.69 2.22 4.55
N HIS A 70 11.99 2.48 4.52
CA HIS A 70 12.98 1.63 3.86
C HIS A 70 13.08 0.27 4.56
N SER A 71 12.75 -0.79 3.82
CA SER A 71 12.77 -2.16 4.32
C SER A 71 13.29 -3.11 3.23
N PRO A 72 14.58 -3.47 3.26
CA PRO A 72 15.15 -4.45 2.33
C PRO A 72 14.40 -5.79 2.34
N ALA A 73 14.01 -6.28 3.52
CA ALA A 73 13.23 -7.51 3.65
C ALA A 73 11.83 -7.42 2.99
N ALA A 74 11.22 -6.24 2.98
CA ALA A 74 9.95 -6.04 2.25
C ALA A 74 10.19 -6.02 0.74
N ALA A 75 11.30 -5.43 0.28
CA ALA A 75 11.69 -5.46 -1.12
C ALA A 75 11.97 -6.90 -1.61
N GLU A 76 12.61 -7.73 -0.80
CA GLU A 76 12.83 -9.15 -1.13
C GLU A 76 11.52 -9.92 -1.24
N ARG A 77 10.59 -9.74 -0.29
CA ARG A 77 9.26 -10.36 -0.36
C ARG A 77 8.50 -9.94 -1.61
N LEU A 78 8.59 -8.67 -2.02
CA LEU A 78 7.95 -8.18 -3.24
C LEU A 78 8.52 -8.81 -4.50
N ARG A 79 9.83 -9.08 -4.56
CA ARG A 79 10.45 -9.75 -5.72
C ARG A 79 10.04 -11.22 -5.85
N ALA A 80 9.51 -11.83 -4.79
CA ALA A 80 9.09 -13.22 -4.76
C ALA A 80 7.59 -13.42 -5.02
N LEU A 81 6.82 -12.34 -5.22
CA LEU A 81 5.42 -12.38 -5.66
C LEU A 81 5.34 -12.58 -7.18
#